data_AF-A0A7J3VRT2-F1
#
_entry.id   AF-A0A7J3VRT2-F1
#
_cell.length_a   1.000
_cell.length_b   1.000
_cell.length_c   1.000
_cell.angle_alpha   90.00
_cell.angle_beta   90.00
_cell.angle_gamma   90.00
#
_symmetry.space_group_name_H-M   'P 1'
#
loop_
_entity.id
_entity.type
_entity.pdbx_description
1 polymer ?
#
loop_
_entity_poly.entity_id
_entity_poly.type
_entity_poly.pdbx_seq_one_letter_code
_entity_poly.pdbx_strand_id
1 'polypeptide(L)'
;MDKKIPDSEKFAETLRKMAEDKVFQELVKKSSLTRKQAETLVFDVMSQRDGVMLTAEQRAALRGVTKGSFVRTRQQALRNVSKAFFTLILLSYLGVIKLPEYQWFFRLSEALEERDWEAVELFLSGLGG
;
A
#
# COMPACT_ATOMS: atom_id res chain seq x y z
N MET A 1 27.92 -15.50 11.33
CA MET A 1 27.61 -16.11 10.02
C MET A 1 26.67 -15.15 9.32
N ASP A 2 27.18 -14.34 8.39
CA ASP A 2 26.38 -13.43 7.58
C ASP A 2 25.41 -14.26 6.74
N LYS A 3 24.15 -14.34 7.19
CA LYS A 3 23.07 -14.87 6.36
C LYS A 3 22.85 -13.84 5.26
N LYS A 4 23.43 -14.09 4.08
CA LYS A 4 23.16 -13.35 2.84
C LYS A 4 21.64 -13.17 2.74
N ILE A 5 21.17 -11.94 2.83
CA ILE A 5 19.73 -11.64 2.81
C ILE A 5 19.27 -11.95 1.38
N PRO A 6 18.42 -12.97 1.19
CA PRO A 6 17.83 -13.20 -0.12
C PRO A 6 17.03 -11.95 -0.47
N ASP A 7 17.22 -11.41 -1.67
CA ASP A 7 16.34 -10.37 -2.23
C ASP A 7 16.58 -8.92 -1.78
N SER A 8 17.76 -8.60 -1.22
CA SER A 8 18.07 -7.22 -0.78
C SER A 8 18.11 -6.20 -1.92
N GLU A 9 18.74 -6.55 -3.05
CA GLU A 9 18.84 -5.68 -4.22
C GLU A 9 17.47 -5.45 -4.86
N LYS A 10 16.65 -6.50 -4.98
CA LYS A 10 15.29 -6.39 -5.53
C LYS A 10 14.38 -5.56 -4.65
N PHE A 11 14.51 -5.70 -3.33
CA PHE A 11 13.77 -4.87 -2.38
C PHE A 11 14.17 -3.40 -2.50
N ALA A 12 15.48 -3.10 -2.51
CA ALA A 12 15.98 -1.74 -2.68
C ALA A 12 15.52 -1.13 -4.02
N GLU A 13 15.56 -1.92 -5.10
CA GLU A 13 15.10 -1.50 -6.41
C GLU A 13 13.58 -1.25 -6.45
N THR A 14 12.79 -2.09 -5.79
CA THR A 14 11.35 -1.90 -5.69
C THR A 14 11.03 -0.62 -4.92
N LEU A 15 11.70 -0.39 -3.78
CA LEU A 15 11.53 0.85 -3.02
C LEU A 15 11.94 2.08 -3.83
N ARG A 16 13.04 1.99 -4.60
CA ARG A 16 13.49 3.09 -5.47
C ARG A 16 12.44 3.42 -6.54
N LYS A 17 11.93 2.41 -7.24
CA LYS A 17 10.85 2.57 -8.22
C LYS A 17 9.59 3.20 -7.60
N MET A 18 9.18 2.74 -6.42
CA MET A 18 8.03 3.33 -5.73
C MET A 18 8.31 4.75 -5.23
N ALA A 19 9.55 5.05 -4.86
CA ALA A 19 9.95 6.41 -4.49
C ALA A 19 9.90 7.36 -5.68
N GLU A 20 10.09 6.89 -6.92
CA GLU A 20 9.98 7.66 -8.16
C GLU A 20 8.55 7.68 -8.74
N ASP A 21 7.70 6.74 -8.34
CA ASP A 21 6.31 6.62 -8.78
C ASP A 21 5.42 7.75 -8.21
N LYS A 22 5.00 8.66 -9.09
CA LYS A 22 4.15 9.81 -8.74
C LYS A 22 2.78 9.39 -8.21
N VAL A 23 2.20 8.31 -8.73
CA VAL A 23 0.89 7.80 -8.27
C VAL A 23 1.04 7.29 -6.85
N PHE A 24 2.07 6.47 -6.59
CA PHE A 24 2.36 6.01 -5.23
C PHE A 24 2.58 7.17 -4.26
N GLN A 25 3.38 8.16 -4.64
CA GLN A 25 3.63 9.33 -3.81
C GLN A 25 2.33 10.08 -3.46
N GLU A 26 1.45 10.28 -4.44
CA GLU A 26 0.21 11.01 -4.25
C GLU A 26 -0.80 10.23 -3.40
N LEU A 27 -0.92 8.91 -3.62
CA LEU A 27 -1.76 8.04 -2.81
C LEU A 27 -1.29 8.01 -1.35
N VAL A 28 0.03 7.91 -1.11
CA VAL A 28 0.58 7.95 0.25
C VAL A 28 0.24 9.28 0.94
N LYS A 29 0.38 10.42 0.25
CA LYS A 29 0.05 11.75 0.83
C LYS A 29 -1.41 11.89 1.23
N LYS A 30 -2.33 11.29 0.46
CA LYS A 30 -3.79 11.40 0.70
C LYS A 30 -4.35 10.29 1.59
N SER A 31 -3.54 9.28 1.91
CA SER A 31 -3.95 8.14 2.74
C SER A 31 -3.72 8.36 4.24
N SER A 32 -4.22 7.42 5.05
CA SER A 32 -3.91 7.32 6.48
C SER A 32 -2.55 6.66 6.76
N LEU A 33 -1.77 6.33 5.73
CA LEU A 33 -0.48 5.67 5.84
C LEU A 33 0.66 6.67 5.69
N THR A 34 1.63 6.59 6.61
CA THR A 34 2.93 7.25 6.42
C THR A 34 3.74 6.51 5.36
N ARG A 35 4.70 7.19 4.73
CA ARG A 35 5.66 6.55 3.80
C ARG A 35 6.31 5.29 4.40
N LYS A 36 6.76 5.36 5.65
CA LYS A 36 7.38 4.22 6.35
C LYS A 36 6.43 3.03 6.51
N GLN A 37 5.14 3.29 6.74
CA GLN A 37 4.11 2.26 6.84
C GLN A 37 3.82 1.63 5.48
N ALA A 38 3.68 2.45 4.43
CA ALA A 38 3.48 1.96 3.06
C ALA A 38 4.66 1.08 2.60
N GLU A 39 5.90 1.55 2.78
CA GLU A 39 7.13 0.78 2.48
C GLU A 39 7.20 -0.55 3.27
N THR A 40 6.61 -0.61 4.47
CA THR A 40 6.56 -1.83 5.27
C THR A 40 5.57 -2.85 4.69
N LEU A 41 4.45 -2.40 4.11
CA LEU A 41 3.46 -3.27 3.45
C LEU A 41 3.99 -3.85 2.13
N VAL A 42 4.93 -3.18 1.46
CA VAL A 42 5.57 -3.68 0.23
C VAL A 42 6.21 -5.05 0.45
N PHE A 43 6.80 -5.31 1.61
CA PHE A 43 7.33 -6.64 1.92
C PHE A 43 6.28 -7.73 1.91
N ASP A 44 5.06 -7.43 2.37
CA ASP A 44 3.97 -8.40 2.38
C ASP A 44 3.55 -8.72 0.93
N VAL A 45 3.46 -7.70 0.08
CA VAL A 45 3.15 -7.85 -1.35
C VAL A 45 4.25 -8.63 -2.10
N MET A 46 5.52 -8.28 -1.89
CA MET A 46 6.65 -8.97 -2.51
C MET A 46 6.72 -10.44 -2.07
N SER A 47 6.52 -10.71 -0.77
CA SER A 47 6.54 -12.08 -0.26
C SER A 47 5.44 -12.94 -0.88
N GLN A 48 4.25 -12.35 -1.12
CA GLN A 48 3.14 -13.03 -1.79
C GLN A 48 3.42 -13.24 -3.29
N ARG A 49 3.90 -12.21 -3.99
CA ARG A 49 4.18 -12.24 -5.43
C ARG A 49 5.30 -13.20 -5.80
N ASP A 50 6.39 -13.18 -5.04
CA ASP A 50 7.64 -13.86 -5.38
C ASP A 50 7.80 -15.21 -4.67
N GLY A 51 6.87 -15.56 -3.76
CA GLY A 51 6.95 -16.78 -2.94
C GLY A 51 8.11 -16.78 -1.93
N VAL A 52 8.78 -15.65 -1.73
CA VAL A 52 9.92 -15.51 -0.81
C VAL A 52 9.43 -15.06 0.57
N MET A 53 9.44 -15.97 1.54
CA MET A 53 9.12 -15.64 2.93
C MET A 53 10.34 -15.12 3.69
N LEU A 54 10.47 -13.79 3.79
CA LEU A 54 11.45 -13.15 4.66
C LEU A 54 10.96 -13.12 6.11
N THR A 55 11.82 -13.52 7.04
CA THR A 55 11.58 -13.36 8.47
C THR A 55 11.49 -11.89 8.87
N ALA A 56 10.84 -11.59 10.00
CA ALA A 56 10.78 -10.23 10.54
C ALA A 56 12.18 -9.63 10.79
N GLU A 57 13.16 -10.46 11.13
CA GLU A 57 14.58 -10.08 11.28
C GLU A 57 15.16 -9.57 9.95
N GLN A 58 14.97 -10.34 8.87
CA GLN A 58 15.47 -10.00 7.54
C GLN A 58 14.79 -8.75 6.98
N ARG A 59 13.47 -8.63 7.13
CA ARG A 59 12.73 -7.45 6.68
C ARG A 59 13.15 -6.19 7.44
N ALA A 60 13.43 -6.31 8.74
CA ALA A 60 13.94 -5.22 9.54
C ALA A 60 15.35 -4.80 9.09
N ALA A 61 16.23 -5.77 8.83
CA ALA A 61 17.57 -5.53 8.30
C ALA A 61 17.53 -4.80 6.94
N LEU A 62 16.65 -5.23 6.02
CA LEU A 62 16.44 -4.58 4.72
C LEU A 62 15.92 -3.14 4.84
N ARG A 63 15.24 -2.82 5.94
CA ARG A 63 14.77 -1.46 6.24
C ARG A 63 15.79 -0.62 6.99
N GLY A 64 16.92 -1.18 7.40
CA GLY A 64 17.89 -0.51 8.26
C GLY A 64 17.31 -0.15 9.64
N VAL A 65 16.40 -0.99 10.18
CA VAL A 65 15.78 -0.75 11.50
C VAL A 65 15.84 -2.01 12.37
N THR A 66 15.60 -1.86 13.67
CA THR A 66 15.49 -3.01 14.57
C THR A 66 14.21 -3.81 14.27
N LYS A 67 14.25 -5.13 14.56
CA LYS A 67 13.08 -6.01 14.47
C LYS A 67 11.85 -5.44 15.18
N GLY A 68 12.03 -4.93 16.39
CA GLY A 68 10.95 -4.31 17.17
C GLY A 68 10.36 -3.07 16.51
N SER A 69 11.21 -2.23 15.91
CA SER A 69 10.77 -1.06 15.12
C SER A 69 9.94 -1.49 13.92
N PHE A 70 10.45 -2.46 13.13
CA PHE A 70 9.75 -3.00 11.96
C PHE A 70 8.36 -3.56 12.32
N VAL A 71 8.30 -4.43 13.34
CA VAL A 71 7.04 -5.05 13.77
C VAL A 71 6.03 -3.99 14.23
N ARG A 72 6.46 -2.98 14.99
CA ARG A 72 5.56 -1.88 15.42
C ARG A 72 5.05 -1.07 14.23
N THR A 73 5.91 -0.70 13.28
CA THR A 73 5.49 0.02 12.07
C THR A 73 4.50 -0.80 11.24
N ARG A 74 4.75 -2.10 11.06
CA ARG A 74 3.84 -3.01 10.35
C ARG A 74 2.47 -3.08 11.03
N GLN A 75 2.45 -3.27 12.35
CA GLN A 75 1.19 -3.30 13.11
C GLN A 75 0.45 -1.96 13.02
N GLN A 76 1.15 -0.83 13.04
CA GLN A 76 0.54 0.48 12.89
C GLN A 76 -0.05 0.67 11.48
N ALA A 77 0.64 0.22 10.44
CA ALA A 77 0.13 0.21 9.06
C ALA A 77 -1.17 -0.58 8.97
N LEU A 78 -1.19 -1.83 9.46
CA LEU A 78 -2.38 -2.69 9.43
C LEU A 78 -3.55 -2.12 10.24
N ARG A 79 -3.28 -1.48 11.39
CA ARG A 79 -4.33 -0.78 12.16
C ARG A 79 -4.92 0.40 11.38
N ASN A 80 -4.10 1.17 10.68
CA ASN A 80 -4.57 2.31 9.88
C ASN A 80 -5.38 1.85 8.66
N VAL A 81 -4.97 0.75 8.00
CA VAL A 81 -5.76 0.11 6.93
C VAL A 81 -7.12 -0.36 7.45
N SER A 82 -7.14 -1.09 8.56
CA SER A 82 -8.39 -1.55 9.17
C SER A 82 -9.32 -0.39 9.53
N LYS A 83 -8.80 0.66 10.18
CA LYS A 83 -9.57 1.87 10.47
C LYS A 83 -10.15 2.52 9.21
N ALA A 84 -9.39 2.59 8.12
CA ALA A 84 -9.89 3.17 6.87
C ALA A 84 -11.10 2.40 6.33
N PHE A 85 -11.05 1.06 6.32
CA PHE A 85 -12.18 0.23 5.92
C PHE A 85 -13.40 0.41 6.84
N PHE A 86 -13.20 0.40 8.16
CA PHE A 86 -14.29 0.62 9.11
C PHE A 86 -14.85 2.04 9.01
N THR A 87 -14.06 3.05 8.64
CA THR A 87 -14.56 4.39 8.32
C THR A 87 -15.47 4.37 7.10
N LEU A 88 -15.09 3.69 6.01
CA LEU A 88 -15.97 3.56 4.83
C LEU A 88 -17.28 2.86 5.19
N ILE A 89 -17.22 1.76 5.96
CA ILE A 89 -18.42 1.06 6.45
C ILE A 89 -19.28 1.98 7.32
N LEU A 90 -18.67 2.73 8.24
CA LEU A 90 -19.38 3.68 9.11
C LEU A 90 -20.09 4.76 8.29
N LEU A 91 -19.42 5.35 7.31
CA LEU A 91 -20.02 6.36 6.43
C LEU A 91 -21.20 5.77 5.65
N SER A 92 -21.12 4.49 5.27
CA SER A 92 -22.22 3.81 4.58
C SER A 92 -23.40 3.58 5.50
N TYR A 93 -23.12 3.12 6.72
CA TYR A 93 -24.12 2.94 7.77
C TYR A 93 -24.85 4.26 8.11
N LEU A 94 -24.12 5.38 8.14
CA LEU A 94 -24.69 6.72 8.38
C LEU A 94 -25.43 7.30 7.16
N GLY A 95 -25.39 6.62 6.01
CA GLY A 95 -26.00 7.10 4.77
C GLY A 95 -25.27 8.26 4.09
N VAL A 96 -24.05 8.57 4.52
CA VAL A 96 -23.16 9.58 3.89
C VAL A 96 -22.64 9.07 2.55
N ILE A 97 -22.32 7.77 2.49
CA ILE A 97 -22.02 7.06 1.25
C ILE A 97 -23.11 6.03 0.96
N LYS A 98 -23.60 5.94 -0.28
CA LYS A 98 -24.61 4.95 -0.70
C LYS A 98 -24.14 4.19 -1.93
N LEU A 99 -24.19 2.87 -1.89
CA LEU A 99 -24.05 2.09 -3.11
C LEU A 99 -25.37 2.20 -3.90
N PRO A 100 -25.34 2.38 -5.24
CA PRO A 100 -24.19 2.22 -6.13
C PRO A 100 -23.38 3.49 -6.43
N GLU A 101 -23.69 4.64 -5.82
CA GLU A 101 -23.04 5.93 -6.11
C GLU A 101 -21.51 5.88 -5.92
N TYR A 102 -21.00 4.94 -5.11
CA TYR A 102 -19.56 4.73 -4.88
C TYR A 102 -18.97 3.56 -5.68
N GLN A 103 -19.67 3.00 -6.66
CA GLN A 103 -19.12 1.96 -7.54
C GLN A 103 -17.90 2.44 -8.33
N TRP A 104 -17.79 3.74 -8.62
CA TRP A 104 -16.60 4.32 -9.25
C TRP A 104 -15.34 4.06 -8.44
N PHE A 105 -15.42 3.97 -7.10
CA PHE A 105 -14.26 3.67 -6.26
C PHE A 105 -13.69 2.29 -6.57
N PHE A 106 -14.55 1.28 -6.68
CA PHE A 106 -14.15 -0.09 -7.01
C PHE A 106 -13.61 -0.18 -8.44
N ARG A 107 -14.27 0.48 -9.41
CA ARG A 107 -13.80 0.49 -10.79
C ARG A 107 -12.47 1.24 -10.98
N LEU A 108 -12.26 2.34 -10.27
CA LEU A 108 -10.97 3.04 -10.26
C LEU A 108 -9.89 2.16 -9.62
N SER A 109 -10.21 1.43 -8.55
CA SER A 109 -9.28 0.49 -7.93
C SER A 109 -8.88 -0.64 -8.88
N GLU A 110 -9.84 -1.20 -9.63
CA GLU A 110 -9.63 -2.25 -10.63
C GLU A 110 -8.74 -1.73 -11.78
N ALA A 111 -9.05 -0.54 -12.33
CA ALA A 111 -8.23 0.08 -13.37
C ALA A 111 -6.78 0.33 -12.90
N LEU A 112 -6.58 0.76 -11.64
CA LEU A 112 -5.23 0.90 -11.06
C LEU A 112 -4.50 -0.44 -10.93
N GLU A 113 -5.19 -1.51 -10.57
CA GLU A 113 -4.62 -2.87 -10.46
C GLU A 113 -4.18 -3.39 -11.83
N GLU A 114 -5.02 -3.20 -12.85
CA GLU A 114 -4.76 -3.59 -14.24
C GLU A 114 -3.77 -2.67 -14.95
N ARG A 115 -3.46 -1.52 -14.36
CA ARG A 115 -2.64 -0.43 -14.95
C ARG A 115 -3.26 0.13 -16.23
N ASP A 116 -4.58 0.16 -16.30
CA ASP A 116 -5.34 0.81 -17.36
C ASP A 116 -5.38 2.32 -17.09
N TRP A 117 -4.34 3.03 -17.55
CA TRP A 117 -4.23 4.48 -17.35
C TRP A 117 -5.28 5.27 -18.12
N GLU A 118 -5.81 4.73 -19.21
CA GLU A 118 -6.89 5.35 -19.98
C GLU A 118 -8.19 5.33 -19.17
N ALA A 119 -8.53 4.18 -18.57
CA ALA A 119 -9.66 4.08 -17.66
C ALA A 119 -9.48 4.95 -16.41
N VAL A 120 -8.27 5.00 -15.83
CA VAL A 120 -7.97 5.87 -14.68
C VAL A 120 -8.20 7.35 -15.03
N GLU A 121 -7.69 7.82 -16.18
CA GLU A 121 -7.88 9.20 -16.62
C GLU A 121 -9.35 9.53 -16.88
N LEU A 122 -10.07 8.60 -17.52
CA LEU A 122 -11.51 8.73 -17.75
C LEU A 122 -12.29 8.83 -16.43
N PHE A 123 -12.01 7.97 -15.45
CA PHE A 123 -12.65 8.04 -14.13
C PHE A 123 -12.34 9.35 -13.40
N LEU A 124 -11.09 9.82 -13.42
CA LEU A 124 -10.69 11.04 -12.72
C LEU A 124 -11.27 12.31 -13.36
N SER A 125 -11.38 12.35 -14.70
CA SER A 125 -12.01 13.46 -15.43
C SER A 125 -13.51 13.58 -15.14
N GLY A 126 -14.21 12.44 -14.96
CA GLY A 126 -15.63 12.40 -14.63
C GLY A 126 -15.99 12.76 -13.18
N LEU A 127 -15.01 12.76 -12.26
CA LEU A 127 -15.21 13.13 -10.85
C LEU A 127 -14.98 14.62 -10.57
N GLY A 128 -14.48 15.38 -11.55
CA GLY A 128 -14.19 16.81 -11.44
C GLY A 128 -15.35 17.75 -11.79
N GLY A 129 -16.58 17.23 -11.91
CA GLY A 129 -17.80 17.99 -12.18
C GLY A 129 -18.55 18.41 -10.92
#